data_AF-A0A967F3S0-F1
#
_entry.id   AF-A0A967F3S0-F1
#
_cell.length_a   1.000
_cell.length_b   1.000
_cell.length_c   1.000
_cell.angle_alpha   90.00
_cell.angle_beta   90.00
_cell.angle_gamma   90.00
#
_symmetry.space_group_name_H-M   'P 1'
#
loop_
_entity.id
_entity.type
_entity.pdbx_description
1 polymer ?
#
loop_
_entity_poly.entity_id
_entity_poly.type
_entity_poly.pdbx_seq_one_letter_code
_entity_poly.pdbx_strand_id
1 'polypeptide(L)' 'TTRHPGYAVSQRVRKRIEEGFGWIKTTGNLAKTRHRGLERVGWAFTLTATACNLVRIPKLLAQT' A
#
# COMPACT_ATOMS: atom_id res chain seq x y z
N THR A 1 -6.94 22.63 5.25
CA THR A 1 -6.07 23.78 5.60
C THR A 1 -4.71 23.58 4.97
N THR A 2 -4.40 24.29 3.88
CA THR A 2 -3.13 24.19 3.14
C THR A 2 -2.00 25.04 3.75
N ARG A 3 -2.32 25.86 4.76
CA ARG A 3 -1.45 26.90 5.31
C ARG A 3 -0.51 26.43 6.43
N HIS A 4 -0.67 25.20 6.93
CA HIS A 4 0.14 24.70 8.04
C HIS A 4 1.22 23.74 7.51
N PRO A 5 2.46 23.79 8.02
CA PRO A 5 3.53 22.87 7.64
C PRO A 5 3.13 21.38 7.72
N GLY A 6 2.26 21.03 8.69
CA GLY A 6 1.73 19.67 8.84
C GLY A 6 0.90 19.17 7.65
N TYR A 7 0.32 20.07 6.85
CA TYR A 7 -0.40 19.69 5.63
C TYR A 7 0.54 19.09 4.58
N ALA A 8 1.70 19.72 4.36
CA ALA A 8 2.70 19.22 3.41
C ALA A 8 3.25 17.85 3.81
N VAL A 9 3.50 17.64 5.12
CA VAL A 9 3.92 16.33 5.65
C VAL A 9 2.82 15.29 5.42
N SER A 10 1.58 15.63 5.74
CA SER A 10 0.42 14.74 5.55
C SER A 10 0.25 14.34 4.07
N GLN A 11 0.44 15.27 3.13
CA GLN A 11 0.37 14.96 1.70
C GLN A 11 1.42 13.93 1.26
N ARG A 12 2.67 14.08 1.73
CA ARG A 12 3.74 13.11 1.45
C ARG A 12 3.43 11.73 2.02
N VAL A 13 2.90 11.66 3.25
CA VAL A 13 2.56 10.38 3.90
C VAL A 13 1.38 9.70 3.22
N ARG A 14 0.31 10.45 2.88
CA ARG A 14 -0.83 9.91 2.13
C ARG A 14 -0.39 9.29 0.81
N LYS A 15 0.43 10.01 0.05
CA LYS A 15 0.91 9.51 -1.24
C LYS A 15 1.64 8.18 -1.11
N ARG A 16 2.52 8.03 -0.10
CA ARG A 16 3.25 6.78 0.17
C ARG A 16 2.33 5.60 0.50
N ILE A 17 1.23 5.86 1.20
CA ILE A 17 0.23 4.84 1.55
C ILE A 17 -0.59 4.47 0.32
N GLU A 18 -1.05 5.46 -0.45
CA GLU A 18 -1.84 5.28 -1.66
C GLU A 18 -1.11 4.48 -2.75
N GLU A 19 0.20 4.63 -2.87
CA GLU A 19 1.02 3.85 -3.82
C GLU A 19 0.97 2.35 -3.51
N GLY A 20 1.09 1.96 -2.23
CA GLY A 20 0.96 0.56 -1.81
C GLY A 20 -0.44 0.01 -2.08
N PHE A 21 -1.49 0.75 -1.73
CA PHE A 21 -2.87 0.35 -2.02
C PHE A 21 -3.16 0.28 -3.53
N GLY A 22 -2.58 1.17 -4.32
CA GLY A 22 -2.66 1.13 -5.78
C GLY A 22 -2.08 -0.18 -6.33
N TRP A 23 -0.87 -0.53 -5.90
CA TRP A 23 -0.20 -1.77 -6.30
C TRP A 23 -0.96 -3.04 -5.88
N ILE A 24 -1.48 -3.06 -4.65
CA ILE A 24 -2.30 -4.17 -4.14
C ILE A 24 -3.54 -4.39 -5.02
N LYS A 25 -4.18 -3.31 -5.47
CA LYS A 25 -5.36 -3.40 -6.33
C LYS A 25 -5.02 -3.87 -7.74
N THR A 26 -3.95 -3.36 -8.33
CA THR A 26 -3.57 -3.62 -9.73
C THR A 26 -2.78 -4.92 -9.89
N THR A 27 -1.62 -5.03 -9.26
CA THR A 27 -0.74 -6.21 -9.35
C THR A 27 -1.19 -7.32 -8.42
N GLY A 28 -1.67 -6.97 -7.23
CA GLY A 28 -2.21 -7.94 -6.27
C GLY A 28 -3.61 -8.48 -6.60
N ASN A 29 -4.22 -8.03 -7.70
CA ASN A 29 -5.54 -8.44 -8.17
C ASN A 29 -6.70 -8.25 -7.16
N LEU A 30 -6.52 -7.43 -6.12
CA LEU A 30 -7.58 -7.16 -5.13
C LEU A 30 -8.60 -6.12 -5.58
N ALA A 31 -8.43 -5.48 -6.74
CA ALA A 31 -9.48 -4.66 -7.36
C ALA A 31 -10.75 -5.48 -7.67
N LYS A 32 -10.59 -6.77 -7.98
CA LYS A 32 -11.67 -7.74 -8.21
C LYS A 32 -11.38 -9.01 -7.41
N THR A 33 -11.67 -8.97 -6.11
CA THR A 33 -11.43 -10.12 -5.21
C THR A 33 -12.15 -11.38 -5.71
N ARG A 34 -11.44 -12.50 -5.73
CA ARG A 34 -11.99 -13.83 -6.07
C ARG A 34 -12.52 -14.57 -4.85
N HIS A 35 -12.27 -14.05 -3.64
CA HIS A 35 -12.67 -14.66 -2.38
C HIS A 35 -13.90 -13.98 -1.81
N ARG A 36 -14.73 -14.75 -1.10
CA ARG A 36 -15.88 -14.27 -0.32
C ARG A 36 -15.64 -14.53 1.17
N GLY A 37 -16.13 -13.63 2.01
CA GLY A 37 -15.96 -13.66 3.47
C GLY A 37 -14.75 -12.85 3.95
N LEU A 38 -14.90 -12.16 5.08
CA LEU A 38 -13.89 -11.26 5.63
C LEU A 38 -12.58 -11.98 5.96
N GLU A 39 -12.66 -13.20 6.48
CA GLU A 39 -11.47 -13.99 6.86
C GLU A 39 -10.58 -14.27 5.64
N ARG A 40 -11.16 -14.83 4.57
CA ARG A 40 -10.41 -15.17 3.34
C ARG A 40 -9.88 -13.94 2.62
N VAL A 41 -10.68 -12.87 2.55
CA VAL A 41 -10.25 -11.60 1.96
C VAL A 41 -9.15 -10.94 2.79
N GLY A 42 -9.28 -10.97 4.12
CA GLY A 42 -8.29 -10.44 5.05
C GLY A 42 -6.95 -11.16 4.94
N TRP A 43 -6.97 -12.50 4.87
CA TRP A 43 -5.75 -13.28 4.63
C TRP A 43 -5.07 -12.92 3.31
N ALA A 44 -5.84 -12.88 2.21
CA ALA A 44 -5.31 -12.52 0.88
C ALA A 44 -4.75 -11.09 0.86
N PHE A 45 -5.41 -10.15 1.55
CA PHE A 45 -4.95 -8.78 1.70
C PHE A 45 -3.62 -8.70 2.45
N THR A 46 -3.51 -9.33 3.62
CA THR A 46 -2.28 -9.35 4.42
C THR A 46 -1.13 -9.97 3.65
N LEU A 47 -1.34 -11.10 2.97
CA LEU A 47 -0.33 -11.74 2.13
C LEU A 47 0.17 -10.79 1.04
N THR A 48 -0.76 -10.14 0.33
CA THR A 48 -0.43 -9.20 -0.77
C THR A 48 0.28 -7.95 -0.26
N ALA A 49 -0.12 -7.41 0.90
CA ALA A 49 0.53 -6.26 1.52
C ALA A 49 1.97 -6.59 1.95
N THR A 50 2.20 -7.78 2.51
CA THR A 50 3.55 -8.27 2.84
C THR A 50 4.42 -8.38 1.58
N ALA A 51 3.88 -8.95 0.50
CA ALA A 51 4.59 -9.03 -0.78
C ALA A 51 4.94 -7.63 -1.33
N CYS A 52 4.02 -6.67 -1.24
CA CYS A 52 4.28 -5.27 -1.61
C CYS A 52 5.46 -4.67 -0.83
N ASN A 53 5.53 -4.93 0.49
CA ASN A 53 6.64 -4.50 1.31
C ASN A 53 7.97 -5.14 0.87
N LEU A 54 7.98 -6.45 0.61
CA LEU A 54 9.18 -7.16 0.14
C LEU A 54 9.71 -6.61 -1.18
N VAL A 55 8.84 -6.28 -2.14
CA VAL A 55 9.21 -5.66 -3.42
C VAL A 55 9.81 -4.26 -3.22
N ARG A 56 9.40 -3.54 -2.17
CA ARG A 56 9.89 -2.19 -1.89
C ARG A 56 11.24 -2.17 -1.16
N ILE A 57 11.50 -3.14 -0.28
CA ILE A 57 12.71 -3.17 0.55
C ILE A 57 14.01 -2.99 -0.26
N PRO A 58 14.27 -3.70 -1.38
CA PRO A 58 15.50 -3.52 -2.14
C PRO A 58 15.73 -2.08 -2.62
N LYS A 59 14.66 -1.39 -3.05
CA LYS A 59 14.74 0.02 -3.47
C LYS A 59 15.03 0.97 -2.31
N LEU A 60 14.58 0.63 -1.11
CA LEU A 60 14.85 1.41 0.10
C LEU A 60 16.28 1.19 0.59
N LEU A 61 16.79 -0.04 0.51
CA LEU A 61 18.17 -0.38 0.86
C LEU A 61 19.20 0.19 -0.13
N ALA A 62 18.81 0.44 -1.37
CA ALA A 62 19.68 1.08 -2.37
C ALA A 62 19.75 2.62 -2.24
N GLN A 63 18.90 3.22 -1.40
CA GLN A 63 18.86 4.68 -1.18
C GLN A 63 19.68 5.14 0.03
N THR A 64 20.25 4.21 0.79
CA THR A 64 21.29 4.44 1.81
C THR A 64 22.66 4.39 1.17
#